data_AF-A0A965J621-F1
#
_entry.id   AF-A0A965J621-F1
#
_cell.length_a   1.000
_cell.length_b   1.000
_cell.length_c   1.000
_cell.angle_alpha   90.00
_cell.angle_beta   90.00
_cell.angle_gamma   90.00
#
_symmetry.space_group_name_H-M   'P 1'
#
loop_
_entity.id
_entity.type
_entity.pdbx_description
1 polymer ?
#
loop_
_entity_poly.entity_id
_entity_poly.type
_entity_poly.pdbx_seq_one_letter_code
_entity_poly.pdbx_strand_id
1 'polypeptide(L)'
;ELDFWIGVGYITYLSTIVAYGAWSWLVANNPLKAVTPFTLLTPIFALIGGTLFLEESLPPWKLVATIFVLSGLAINLFGNHFFKSSAPVRVEFD
;
A
#
# COMPACT_ATOMS: atom_id res chain seq x y z
N GLU A 1 24.09 22.28 0.22
CA GLU A 1 23.00 23.06 -0.42
C GLU A 1 22.47 22.36 -1.68
N LEU A 2 23.27 22.21 -2.75
CA LEU A 2 22.79 21.65 -4.02
C LEU A 2 22.30 20.19 -3.92
N ASP A 3 22.98 19.34 -3.14
CA ASP A 3 22.59 17.94 -2.94
C ASP A 3 21.22 17.78 -2.29
N PHE A 4 20.84 18.72 -1.41
CA PHE A 4 19.52 18.74 -0.79
C PHE A 4 18.44 19.03 -1.84
N TRP A 5 18.62 20.08 -2.64
CA TRP A 5 17.66 20.45 -3.68
C TRP A 5 17.54 19.37 -4.77
N ILE A 6 18.64 18.71 -5.13
CA ILE A 6 18.63 17.55 -6.04
C ILE A 6 17.87 16.37 -5.42
N GLY A 7 18.11 16.07 -4.14
CA GLY A 7 17.41 15.00 -3.42
C GLY A 7 15.90 15.24 -3.33
N VAL A 8 15.49 16.48 -3.05
CA VAL A 8 14.08 16.89 -3.03
C VAL A 8 13.47 16.77 -4.43
N GLY A 9 14.15 17.27 -5.46
CA GLY A 9 13.69 17.14 -6.84
C GLY A 9 13.54 15.67 -7.28
N TYR A 10 14.49 14.81 -6.90
CA TYR A 10 14.45 13.38 -7.18
C TYR A 10 13.25 12.72 -6.50
N ILE A 11 13.10 12.87 -5.18
CA ILE A 11 12.04 12.17 -4.45
C ILE A 11 10.65 12.73 -4.75
N THR A 12 10.51 14.01 -5.08
CA THR A 12 9.21 14.57 -5.43
C THR A 12 8.85 14.32 -6.89
N TYR A 13 9.78 14.43 -7.83
CA TYR A 13 9.42 14.33 -9.26
C TYR A 13 9.49 12.88 -9.76
N LEU A 14 10.63 12.20 -9.57
CA LEU A 14 10.81 10.83 -10.05
C LEU A 14 9.97 9.84 -9.26
N SER A 15 9.93 9.95 -7.93
CA SER A 15 9.10 9.03 -7.12
C SER A 15 7.62 9.17 -7.47
N THR A 16 7.11 10.40 -7.62
CA THR A 16 5.71 10.63 -7.98
C THR A 16 5.38 10.07 -9.37
N ILE A 17 6.18 10.37 -10.40
CA ILE A 17 5.93 9.85 -11.74
C ILE A 17 5.96 8.31 -11.75
N VAL A 18 6.94 7.70 -11.08
CA VAL A 18 7.07 6.24 -11.01
C VAL A 18 5.92 5.64 -10.21
N ALA A 19 5.57 6.19 -9.05
CA ALA A 19 4.50 5.69 -8.19
C ALA A 19 3.13 5.78 -8.87
N TYR A 20 2.78 6.95 -9.40
CA TYR A 20 1.48 7.15 -10.07
C TYR A 20 1.43 6.43 -11.43
N GLY A 21 2.53 6.38 -12.17
CA GLY A 21 2.63 5.63 -13.42
C GLY A 21 2.41 4.14 -13.21
N ALA A 22 3.12 3.55 -12.23
CA ALA A 22 2.95 2.15 -11.86
C ALA A 22 1.53 1.86 -11.35
N TRP A 23 0.99 2.71 -10.48
CA TRP A 23 -0.38 2.58 -9.98
C TRP A 23 -1.42 2.64 -11.10
N SER A 24 -1.33 3.65 -11.97
CA SER A 24 -2.25 3.84 -13.09
C SER A 24 -2.19 2.67 -14.07
N TRP A 25 -0.99 2.18 -14.40
CA TRP A 25 -0.81 1.00 -15.25
C TRP A 25 -1.40 -0.27 -14.63
N LEU A 26 -1.23 -0.45 -13.31
CA LEU A 26 -1.73 -1.62 -12.60
C LEU A 26 -3.26 -1.62 -12.50
N VAL A 27 -3.86 -0.45 -12.22
CA VAL A 27 -5.31 -0.25 -12.17
C VAL A 27 -5.94 -0.37 -13.56
N ALA A 28 -5.28 0.12 -14.61
CA ALA A 28 -5.79 0.05 -15.98
C ALA A 28 -5.85 -1.40 -16.50
N ASN A 29 -4.91 -2.25 -16.09
CA ASN A 29 -4.80 -3.63 -16.59
C ASN A 29 -5.38 -4.69 -15.67
N ASN A 30 -5.82 -4.35 -14.44
CA ASN A 30 -6.36 -5.33 -13.50
C ASN A 30 -7.65 -4.85 -12.81
N PRO A 31 -8.63 -5.74 -12.56
CA PRO A 31 -9.82 -5.40 -11.77
C PRO A 31 -9.39 -4.92 -10.38
N LEU A 32 -10.07 -3.91 -9.82
CA LEU A 32 -9.79 -3.24 -8.53
C LEU A 32 -9.31 -4.15 -7.37
N LYS A 33 -9.68 -5.44 -7.37
CA LYS A 33 -9.24 -6.46 -6.41
C LYS A 33 -7.76 -6.85 -6.50
N ALA A 34 -7.11 -6.61 -7.63
CA ALA A 34 -5.69 -6.92 -7.85
C ALA A 34 -4.75 -5.85 -7.31
N VAL A 35 -5.26 -4.64 -7.06
CA VAL A 35 -4.48 -3.52 -6.53
C VAL A 35 -4.43 -3.57 -4.99
N THR A 36 -5.43 -4.20 -4.38
CA THR A 36 -5.51 -4.44 -2.93
C THR A 36 -4.34 -5.21 -2.31
N PRO A 37 -3.81 -6.28 -2.92
CA PRO A 37 -2.63 -6.97 -2.38
C PRO A 37 -1.37 -6.10 -2.36
N PHE A 38 -1.24 -5.06 -3.20
CA PHE A 38 -0.09 -4.14 -3.11
C PHE A 38 -0.07 -3.40 -1.77
N THR A 39 -1.23 -2.95 -1.29
CA THR A 39 -1.34 -2.31 0.04
C THR A 39 -1.05 -3.30 1.18
N LEU A 40 -1.41 -4.58 1.00
CA LEU A 40 -1.04 -5.67 1.92
C LEU A 40 0.46 -5.98 1.90
N LEU A 41 1.14 -5.78 0.77
CA LEU A 41 2.60 -5.95 0.68
C LEU A 41 3.36 -4.83 1.39
N THR A 42 2.76 -3.64 1.60
CA THR A 42 3.40 -2.51 2.27
C THR A 42 4.05 -2.88 3.62
N PRO A 43 3.37 -3.54 4.58
CA PRO A 43 4.00 -4.00 5.82
C PRO A 43 5.22 -4.90 5.60
N ILE A 44 5.15 -5.78 4.61
CA ILE A 44 6.24 -6.74 4.31
C ILE A 44 7.44 -5.99 3.73
N PHE A 45 7.22 -5.09 2.78
CA PHE A 45 8.29 -4.23 2.24
C PHE A 45 8.87 -3.30 3.30
N ALA A 46 8.06 -2.78 4.21
CA ALA A 46 8.52 -1.96 5.33
C ALA A 46 9.45 -2.75 6.26
N LEU A 47 9.10 -4.00 6.60
CA LEU A 47 9.99 -4.87 7.37
C LEU A 47 11.30 -5.17 6.62
N ILE A 48 11.20 -5.63 5.37
CA ILE A 48 12.38 -5.98 4.56
C ILE A 48 13.28 -4.76 4.42
N GLY A 49 12.71 -3.59 4.11
CA GLY A 49 13.44 -2.34 4.03
C GLY A 49 14.11 -1.97 5.34
N GLY A 50 13.40 -2.07 6.48
CA GLY A 50 13.99 -1.84 7.80
C GLY A 50 15.19 -2.75 8.08
N THR A 51 15.12 -4.02 7.67
CA THR A 51 16.23 -4.96 7.91
C THR A 51 17.40 -4.78 6.97
N LEU A 52 17.13 -4.44 5.72
CA LEU A 52 18.13 -4.37 4.67
C LEU A 52 18.85 -3.02 4.66
N PHE A 53 18.14 -1.93 4.97
CA PHE A 53 18.71 -0.57 4.98
C PHE A 53 19.14 -0.09 6.36
N LEU A 54 18.46 -0.49 7.44
CA LEU A 54 18.83 -0.07 8.81
C LEU A 54 19.61 -1.15 9.57
N GLU A 55 19.85 -2.32 8.98
CA GLU A 55 20.52 -3.47 9.61
C GLU A 55 19.93 -3.85 10.98
N GLU A 56 18.66 -3.50 11.22
CA GLU A 56 18.03 -3.78 12.50
C GLU A 56 17.82 -5.29 12.65
N SER A 57 18.23 -5.81 13.80
CA SER A 57 17.88 -7.17 14.21
C SER A 57 16.36 -7.32 14.14
N LEU A 58 15.87 -8.41 13.53
CA LEU A 58 14.45 -8.76 13.48
C LEU A 58 14.10 -9.58 14.73
N PRO A 59 13.67 -8.95 15.83
CA PRO A 59 13.18 -9.71 16.94
C PRO A 59 11.88 -10.43 16.54
N PRO A 60 11.63 -11.64 17.08
CA PRO A 60 10.47 -12.46 16.72
C PRO A 60 9.13 -11.73 16.91
N TRP A 61 9.03 -10.80 17.85
CA TRP A 61 7.80 -10.05 18.11
C TRP A 61 7.39 -9.11 16.96
N LYS A 62 8.35 -8.56 16.19
CA LYS A 62 8.03 -7.73 15.00
C LYS A 62 7.35 -8.57 13.92
N LEU A 63 7.73 -9.84 13.78
CA LEU A 63 7.07 -10.78 12.88
C LEU A 63 5.64 -11.08 13.34
N VAL A 64 5.44 -11.33 14.64
CA VAL A 64 4.10 -11.55 15.21
C VAL A 64 3.20 -10.34 14.99
N ALA A 65 3.70 -9.13 15.25
CA ALA A 65 2.95 -7.89 15.01
C ALA A 65 2.57 -7.73 13.52
N THR A 66 3.49 -8.06 12.61
CA THR A 66 3.23 -7.97 11.17
C THR A 66 2.19 -8.99 10.73
N ILE A 67 2.27 -10.24 11.20
CA ILE A 67 1.25 -11.27 10.94
C ILE A 67 -0.11 -10.85 11.51
N PHE A 68 -0.14 -10.22 12.68
CA PHE A 68 -1.36 -9.73 13.31
C PHE A 68 -2.02 -8.62 12.47
N VAL A 69 -1.24 -7.66 11.98
CA VAL A 69 -1.72 -6.60 11.08
C VAL A 69 -2.21 -7.18 9.75
N LEU A 70 -1.44 -8.08 9.13
CA LEU A 70 -1.83 -8.75 7.88
C LEU A 70 -3.14 -9.54 8.05
N SER A 71 -3.31 -10.20 9.20
CA SER A 71 -4.54 -10.95 9.53
C SER A 71 -5.73 -10.02 9.68
N GLY A 72 -5.60 -8.91 10.43
CA GLY A 72 -6.66 -7.91 10.56
C GLY A 72 -7.05 -7.28 9.22
N LEU A 73 -6.06 -7.00 8.37
CA LEU A 73 -6.28 -6.45 7.04
C LEU A 73 -6.93 -7.47 6.09
N ALA A 74 -6.53 -8.74 6.15
CA ALA A 74 -7.17 -9.82 5.41
C ALA A 74 -8.65 -9.95 5.81
N ILE A 75 -8.95 -9.95 7.12
CA ILE A 75 -10.33 -9.97 7.63
C ILE A 75 -11.13 -8.77 7.10
N ASN A 76 -10.54 -7.56 7.10
CA ASN A 76 -11.19 -6.36 6.58
C ASN A 76 -11.54 -6.49 5.08
N LEU A 77 -10.62 -7.04 4.28
CA LEU A 77 -10.81 -7.20 2.84
C LEU A 77 -11.80 -8.29 2.46
N PHE A 78 -11.73 -9.44 3.12
CA PHE A 78 -12.68 -10.53 2.89
C PHE A 78 -14.05 -10.25 3.53
N GLY A 79 -14.12 -9.48 4.62
CA GLY A 79 -15.37 -9.06 5.25
C GLY A 79 -16.25 -8.21 4.34
N ASN A 80 -15.65 -7.34 3.50
CA ASN A 80 -16.37 -6.56 2.50
C ASN A 80 -16.97 -7.41 1.36
N HIS A 81 -16.53 -8.66 1.19
CA HIS A 81 -17.15 -9.59 0.25
C HIS A 81 -18.48 -10.16 0.78
N PHE A 82 -18.59 -10.34 2.10
CA PHE A 82 -19.80 -10.88 2.75
C PHE A 82 -20.83 -9.80 3.11
N PHE A 83 -20.40 -8.59 3.47
CA PHE A 83 -21.27 -7.46 3.79
C PHE A 83 -21.41 -6.47 2.63
N LYS A 84 -21.93 -6.96 1.50
CA LYS A 84 -22.33 -6.09 0.40
C LYS A 84 -23.71 -5.50 0.68
N SER A 85 -23.83 -4.56 1.62
CA SER A 85 -25.02 -3.69 1.67
C SER A 85 -24.86 -2.60 0.62
N SER A 86 -25.15 -2.96 -0.63
CA SER A 86 -25.30 -2.02 -1.72
C SER A 86 -26.65 -1.30 -1.54
N ALA A 87 -26.69 -0.28 -0.71
CA ALA A 87 -27.73 0.73 -0.83
C ALA A 87 -27.40 1.55 -2.09
N PRO A 88 -28.28 1.62 -3.10
CA PRO A 88 -28.06 2.49 -4.23
C PRO A 88 -28.11 3.93 -3.71
N VAL A 89 -26.96 4.63 -3.75
CA VAL A 89 -26.93 6.09 -3.56
C VAL A 89 -27.60 6.69 -4.78
N ARG A 90 -28.90 6.93 -4.64
CA ARG A 90 -29.71 7.66 -5.61
C ARG A 90 -29.23 9.11 -5.54
N VAL A 91 -28.36 9.47 -6.47
CA VAL A 91 -27.98 10.87 -6.69
C VAL A 91 -29.20 11.50 -7.36
N GLU A 92 -30.07 12.11 -6.54
CA GLU A 92 -31.15 12.97 -7.06
C GLU A 92 -30.47 14.20 -7.66
N PHE A 93 -30.55 14.33 -8.98
CA PHE A 93 -30.21 15.55 -9.68
C PHE A 93 -31.46 16.43 -9.66
N ASP A 94 -31.52 17.39 -8.74
CA ASP A 94 -32.36 18.59 -8.85
C ASP A 94 -31.58 19.69 -9.59
#